data_AF-A0A2G2I0V3-F1
#
_entry.id   AF-A0A2G2I0V3-F1
#
_cell.length_a   1.000
_cell.length_b   1.000
_cell.length_c   1.000
_cell.angle_alpha   90.00
_cell.angle_beta   90.00
_cell.angle_gamma   90.00
#
_symmetry.space_group_name_H-M   'P 1'
#
loop_
_entity.id
_entity.type
_entity.pdbx_description
1 polymer ?
#
loop_
_entity_poly.entity_id
_entity_poly.type
_entity_poly.pdbx_seq_one_letter_code
_entity_poly.pdbx_strand_id
1 'polypeptide(L)'
;MTAAAPRLSATVLLLRDAPDLQVLMVKRHYQIDFAAGALVFPGGKTNEEDASDAWDGLSDGNYEGKARTARVAALREAFEESGIILARHAGERGEGAPLVGVDVADRIAPLREAVDRREKSFVELIEENNLVLALDTLVHFGHWITPDMMPKRF
;
A
#
# COMPACT_ATOMS: atom_id res chain seq x y z
N MET A 1 20.89 -15.72 -22.35
CA MET A 1 20.54 -14.52 -21.58
C MET A 1 19.87 -14.97 -20.30
N THR A 2 20.29 -14.48 -19.14
CA THR A 2 19.65 -14.79 -17.85
C THR A 2 18.40 -13.93 -17.68
N ALA A 3 17.30 -14.51 -17.19
CA ALA A 3 16.09 -13.76 -16.92
C ALA A 3 16.33 -12.69 -15.84
N ALA A 4 15.65 -11.54 -15.94
CA ALA A 4 15.74 -10.51 -14.91
C ALA A 4 15.26 -11.04 -13.55
N ALA A 5 15.87 -10.61 -12.44
CA ALA A 5 15.40 -10.98 -11.12
C ALA A 5 14.06 -10.28 -10.80
N PRO A 6 13.02 -11.01 -10.33
CA PRO A 6 11.78 -10.39 -9.87
C PRO A 6 12.02 -9.45 -8.69
N ARG A 7 11.36 -8.29 -8.71
CA ARG A 7 11.40 -7.30 -7.63
C ARG A 7 10.12 -7.38 -6.82
N LEU A 8 10.22 -7.42 -5.50
CA LEU A 8 9.04 -7.44 -4.65
C LEU A 8 8.15 -6.22 -4.94
N SER A 9 6.87 -6.48 -5.14
CA SER A 9 5.83 -5.48 -5.33
C SER A 9 4.55 -5.96 -4.66
N ALA A 10 3.65 -5.05 -4.39
CA ALA A 10 2.36 -5.36 -3.80
C ALA A 10 1.25 -4.62 -4.53
N THR A 11 0.07 -5.22 -4.55
CA THR A 11 -1.14 -4.67 -5.15
C THR A 11 -2.28 -4.94 -4.20
N VAL A 12 -3.14 -3.96 -3.95
CA VAL A 12 -4.30 -4.08 -3.08
C VAL A 12 -5.60 -3.92 -3.84
N LEU A 13 -6.55 -4.81 -3.58
CA LEU A 13 -7.91 -4.70 -4.07
C LEU A 13 -8.76 -4.16 -2.91
N LEU A 14 -9.13 -2.89 -2.99
CA LEU A 14 -10.06 -2.28 -2.03
C LEU A 14 -11.49 -2.53 -2.49
N LEU A 15 -12.24 -3.24 -1.68
CA LEU A 15 -13.56 -3.77 -2.01
C LEU A 15 -14.63 -3.08 -1.15
N ARG A 16 -15.82 -2.88 -1.72
CA ARG A 16 -17.02 -2.55 -0.96
C ARG A 16 -18.25 -3.16 -1.61
N ASP A 17 -19.30 -3.35 -0.83
CA ASP A 17 -20.61 -3.72 -1.33
C ASP A 17 -21.48 -2.45 -1.43
N ALA A 18 -21.88 -1.99 -2.64
CA ALA A 18 -23.02 -1.06 -2.82
C ALA A 18 -23.26 -0.59 -4.28
N PRO A 19 -24.38 -0.97 -4.96
CA PRO A 19 -25.32 -2.06 -4.63
C PRO A 19 -24.76 -3.45 -4.94
N ASP A 20 -23.72 -3.53 -5.77
CA ASP A 20 -22.97 -4.74 -6.11
C ASP A 20 -21.55 -4.65 -5.54
N LEU A 21 -20.79 -5.76 -5.64
CA LEU A 21 -19.36 -5.76 -5.34
C LEU A 21 -18.64 -4.75 -6.24
N GLN A 22 -17.97 -3.79 -5.61
CA GLN A 22 -17.16 -2.78 -6.27
C GLN A 22 -15.72 -2.89 -5.82
N VAL A 23 -14.81 -2.70 -6.77
CA VAL A 23 -13.37 -2.65 -6.51
C VAL A 23 -12.82 -1.31 -6.97
N LEU A 24 -11.98 -0.69 -6.14
CA LEU A 24 -11.30 0.55 -6.52
C LEU A 24 -10.25 0.25 -7.59
N MET A 25 -10.32 0.97 -8.69
CA MET A 25 -9.27 1.00 -9.71
C MET A 25 -8.84 2.43 -9.96
N VAL A 26 -7.56 2.63 -10.24
CA VAL A 26 -6.99 3.91 -10.64
C VAL A 26 -6.58 3.87 -12.11
N LYS A 27 -6.58 5.04 -12.75
CA LYS A 27 -6.08 5.19 -14.12
C LYS A 27 -4.63 5.63 -14.06
N ARG A 28 -3.72 4.82 -14.59
CA ARG A 28 -2.29 5.17 -14.60
C ARG A 28 -2.00 6.33 -15.56
N HIS A 29 -1.37 7.38 -15.04
CA HIS A 29 -0.84 8.52 -15.80
C HIS A 29 0.60 8.24 -16.29
N TYR A 30 0.86 7.10 -16.95
CA TYR A 30 2.16 6.95 -17.61
C TYR A 30 2.17 7.75 -18.91
N GLN A 31 2.70 8.96 -18.84
CA GLN A 31 3.44 9.48 -19.98
C GLN A 31 4.59 8.49 -20.23
N ILE A 32 4.46 7.72 -21.31
CA ILE A 32 5.52 7.17 -22.17
C ILE A 32 5.87 5.67 -22.10
N ASP A 33 5.67 4.89 -21.04
CA ASP A 33 6.07 3.46 -21.09
C ASP A 33 5.05 2.49 -20.47
N PHE A 34 4.42 1.70 -21.36
CA PHE A 34 3.57 0.54 -21.09
C PHE A 34 2.20 0.84 -20.43
N ALA A 35 1.11 0.53 -21.15
CA ALA A 35 -0.28 0.58 -20.66
C ALA A 35 -0.82 1.97 -20.26
N ALA A 36 -0.52 3.01 -21.05
CA ALA A 36 -1.15 4.32 -20.88
C ALA A 36 -2.68 4.20 -20.93
N GLY A 37 -3.36 4.67 -19.88
CA GLY A 37 -4.82 4.65 -19.78
C GLY A 37 -5.45 3.34 -19.28
N ALA A 38 -4.66 2.33 -18.93
CA ALA A 38 -5.17 1.13 -18.29
C ALA A 38 -5.74 1.44 -16.89
N LEU A 39 -6.84 0.77 -16.56
CA LEU A 39 -7.33 0.68 -15.18
C LEU A 39 -6.52 -0.39 -14.47
N VAL A 40 -5.93 -0.02 -13.34
CA VAL A 40 -5.14 -0.92 -12.49
C VAL A 40 -5.63 -0.80 -11.05
N PHE A 41 -5.34 -1.81 -10.25
CA PHE A 41 -5.51 -1.70 -8.80
C PHE A 41 -4.34 -0.90 -8.20
N PRO A 42 -4.54 -0.21 -7.06
CA PRO A 42 -3.44 0.46 -6.39
C PRO A 42 -2.30 -0.49 -6.05
N GLY A 43 -1.07 -0.07 -6.34
CA GLY A 43 0.09 -0.91 -6.08
C GLY A 43 1.36 -0.53 -6.82
N GLY A 44 2.46 -0.99 -6.26
CA GLY A 44 3.78 -0.64 -6.74
C GLY A 44 4.87 -1.48 -6.10
N LYS A 45 6.11 -1.08 -6.41
CA LYS A 45 7.31 -1.76 -5.92
C LYS A 45 7.50 -1.44 -4.45
N THR A 46 7.98 -2.40 -3.68
CA THR A 46 8.43 -2.09 -2.33
C THR A 46 9.64 -1.14 -2.38
N ASN A 47 9.76 -0.27 -1.39
CA ASN A 47 10.96 0.50 -1.11
C ASN A 47 11.66 0.00 0.17
N GLU A 48 12.79 0.61 0.56
CA GLU A 48 13.55 0.20 1.74
C GLU A 48 12.78 0.49 3.05
N GLU A 49 12.01 1.58 3.09
CA GLU A 49 11.20 1.97 4.23
C GLU A 49 10.08 0.97 4.52
N ASP A 50 9.49 0.35 3.49
CA ASP A 50 8.46 -0.70 3.65
C ASP A 50 8.97 -1.91 4.45
N ALA A 51 10.29 -2.12 4.49
CA ALA A 51 10.93 -3.21 5.24
C ALA A 51 11.42 -2.80 6.65
N SER A 52 11.34 -1.51 7.00
CA SER A 52 11.81 -0.98 8.28
C SER A 52 11.24 -1.72 9.49
N ASP A 53 12.04 -1.89 10.53
CA ASP A 53 11.59 -2.47 11.81
C ASP A 53 10.71 -1.51 12.61
N ALA A 54 10.65 -0.22 12.22
CA ALA A 54 9.70 0.73 12.79
C ALA A 54 8.24 0.24 12.67
N TRP A 55 7.94 -0.55 11.63
CA TRP A 55 6.60 -1.11 11.42
C TRP A 55 6.20 -2.12 12.51
N ASP A 56 7.13 -2.68 13.30
CA ASP A 56 6.79 -3.57 14.41
C ASP A 56 6.00 -2.82 15.50
N GLY A 57 6.30 -1.54 15.70
CA GLY A 57 5.54 -0.67 16.60
C GLY A 57 4.37 0.04 15.92
N LEU A 58 4.40 0.20 14.59
CA LEU A 58 3.47 1.04 13.83
C LEU A 58 2.49 0.25 12.95
N SER A 59 2.35 -1.06 13.17
CA SER A 59 1.37 -1.87 12.45
C SER A 59 0.75 -2.96 13.31
N ASP A 60 -0.52 -3.25 13.04
CA ASP A 60 -1.28 -4.37 13.61
C ASP A 60 -1.18 -5.60 12.70
N GLY A 61 -1.32 -6.78 13.32
CA GLY A 61 -1.10 -8.07 12.69
C GLY A 61 0.28 -8.65 13.02
N ASN A 62 0.41 -9.97 12.90
CA ASN A 62 1.67 -10.67 13.17
C ASN A 62 2.28 -11.15 11.86
N TYR A 63 3.01 -10.25 11.19
CA TYR A 63 3.66 -10.52 9.91
C TYR A 63 5.13 -10.12 9.96
N GLU A 64 5.97 -10.89 9.28
CA GLU A 64 7.42 -10.68 9.25
C GLU A 64 7.97 -10.72 7.82
N GLY A 65 9.19 -10.21 7.66
CA GLY A 65 9.94 -10.26 6.41
C GLY A 65 9.14 -9.77 5.21
N LYS A 66 9.22 -10.50 4.08
CA LYS A 66 8.55 -10.11 2.83
C LYS A 66 7.03 -9.98 2.95
N ALA A 67 6.39 -10.70 3.88
CA ALA A 67 4.96 -10.60 4.09
C ALA A 67 4.58 -9.26 4.74
N ARG A 68 5.32 -8.82 5.77
CA ARG A 68 5.18 -7.48 6.38
C ARG A 68 5.44 -6.40 5.32
N THR A 69 6.57 -6.50 4.63
CA THR A 69 6.99 -5.52 3.61
C THR A 69 5.96 -5.37 2.49
N ALA A 70 5.42 -6.48 1.96
CA ALA A 70 4.42 -6.41 0.90
C ALA A 70 3.11 -5.78 1.40
N ARG A 71 2.68 -6.06 2.63
CA ARG A 71 1.46 -5.47 3.21
C ARG A 71 1.61 -3.97 3.46
N VAL A 72 2.76 -3.55 4.01
CA VAL A 72 3.08 -2.13 4.21
C VAL A 72 3.08 -1.40 2.86
N ALA A 73 3.80 -1.95 1.87
CA ALA A 73 3.82 -1.37 0.53
C ALA A 73 2.42 -1.27 -0.08
N ALA A 74 1.57 -2.29 0.11
CA ALA A 74 0.20 -2.26 -0.37
C ALA A 74 -0.61 -1.08 0.21
N LEU A 75 -0.47 -0.80 1.52
CA LEU A 75 -1.17 0.31 2.16
C LEU A 75 -0.55 1.67 1.84
N ARG A 76 0.78 1.75 1.72
CA ARG A 76 1.48 2.97 1.27
C ARG A 76 1.02 3.36 -0.14
N GLU A 77 1.05 2.42 -1.07
CA GLU A 77 0.65 2.67 -2.46
C GLU A 77 -0.86 3.00 -2.56
N ALA A 78 -1.71 2.39 -1.71
CA ALA A 78 -3.12 2.79 -1.61
C ALA A 78 -3.26 4.27 -1.21
N PHE A 79 -2.48 4.69 -0.22
CA PHE A 79 -2.46 6.08 0.22
C PHE A 79 -1.94 7.01 -0.88
N GLU A 80 -0.79 6.72 -1.48
CA GLU A 80 -0.17 7.51 -2.55
C GLU A 80 -1.13 7.68 -3.76
N GLU A 81 -1.71 6.59 -4.25
CA GLU A 81 -2.48 6.62 -5.49
C GLU A 81 -3.94 7.06 -5.30
N SER A 82 -4.54 6.81 -4.13
CA SER A 82 -5.98 7.05 -3.89
C SER A 82 -6.34 7.92 -2.69
N GLY A 83 -5.38 8.21 -1.80
CA GLY A 83 -5.63 8.91 -0.54
C GLY A 83 -6.30 8.05 0.54
N ILE A 84 -6.60 6.78 0.24
CA ILE A 84 -7.19 5.87 1.22
C ILE A 84 -6.10 5.33 2.15
N ILE A 85 -6.34 5.42 3.45
CA ILE A 85 -5.49 4.87 4.48
C ILE A 85 -6.25 3.80 5.27
N LEU A 86 -5.66 2.61 5.40
CA LEU A 86 -6.17 1.55 6.28
C LEU A 86 -5.33 1.56 7.57
N ALA A 87 -5.72 2.42 8.48
CA ALA A 87 -5.04 2.60 9.76
C ALA A 87 -6.03 2.72 10.92
N ARG A 88 -5.52 2.58 12.14
CA ARG A 88 -6.25 2.82 13.39
C ARG A 88 -5.55 3.93 14.17
N HIS A 89 -6.26 4.55 15.10
CA HIS A 89 -5.58 5.40 16.09
C HIS A 89 -4.69 4.53 16.97
N ALA A 90 -3.46 4.98 17.25
CA ALA A 90 -2.50 4.23 18.05
C ALA A 90 -3.03 3.90 19.47
N GLY A 91 -3.86 4.78 20.05
CA GLY A 91 -4.53 4.56 21.33
C GLY A 91 -5.73 3.61 21.28
N GLU A 92 -6.22 3.27 20.08
CA GLU A 92 -7.42 2.45 19.85
C GLU A 92 -7.15 1.42 18.73
N ARG A 93 -6.07 0.65 18.90
CA ARG A 93 -5.58 -0.32 17.91
C ARG A 93 -5.87 -1.78 18.27
N GLY A 94 -5.64 -2.68 17.32
CA GLY A 94 -5.83 -4.12 17.48
C GLY A 94 -6.91 -4.71 16.57
N GLU A 95 -6.93 -6.04 16.49
CA GLU A 95 -7.90 -6.76 15.64
C GLU A 95 -9.34 -6.42 16.04
N GLY A 96 -10.16 -6.07 15.04
CA GLY A 96 -11.56 -5.66 15.23
C GLY A 96 -11.77 -4.22 15.72
N ALA A 97 -10.71 -3.49 16.10
CA ALA A 97 -10.83 -2.07 16.41
C ALA A 97 -11.13 -1.26 15.12
N PRO A 98 -11.90 -0.16 15.24
CA PRO A 98 -12.34 0.61 14.08
C PRO A 98 -11.17 1.24 13.33
N LEU A 99 -11.28 1.29 12.01
CA LEU A 99 -10.38 2.08 11.18
C LEU A 99 -10.67 3.57 11.35
N VAL A 100 -9.66 4.40 11.12
CA VAL A 100 -9.81 5.85 11.11
C VAL A 100 -10.78 6.33 10.03
N GLY A 101 -11.44 7.45 10.30
CA GLY A 101 -12.43 8.05 9.43
C GLY A 101 -11.84 8.96 8.33
N VAL A 102 -12.76 9.52 7.55
CA VAL A 102 -12.45 10.49 6.48
C VAL A 102 -11.78 11.75 7.02
N ASP A 103 -12.04 12.15 8.26
CA ASP A 103 -11.42 13.30 8.92
C ASP A 103 -9.89 13.15 9.04
N VAL A 104 -9.42 11.93 9.33
CA VAL A 104 -7.98 11.62 9.36
C VAL A 104 -7.43 11.60 7.94
N ALA A 105 -8.12 10.95 7.01
CA ALA A 105 -7.71 10.90 5.60
C ALA A 105 -7.55 12.31 5.01
N ASP A 106 -8.52 13.20 5.22
CA ASP A 106 -8.50 14.59 4.76
C ASP A 106 -7.36 15.39 5.39
N ARG A 107 -7.05 15.15 6.67
CA ARG A 107 -5.94 15.80 7.38
C ARG A 107 -4.58 15.43 6.77
N ILE A 108 -4.38 14.18 6.39
CA ILE A 108 -3.09 13.69 5.85
C ILE A 108 -3.00 13.80 4.32
N ALA A 109 -4.13 13.98 3.63
CA ALA A 109 -4.18 14.08 2.16
C ALA A 109 -3.21 15.10 1.55
N PRO A 110 -2.96 16.29 2.15
CA PRO A 110 -1.97 17.24 1.64
C PRO A 110 -0.53 16.71 1.61
N LEU A 111 -0.21 15.68 2.41
CA LEU A 111 1.13 15.07 2.48
C LEU A 111 1.32 13.95 1.44
N ARG A 112 0.26 13.51 0.77
CA ARG A 112 0.25 12.37 -0.15
C ARG A 112 1.30 12.49 -1.26
N GLU A 113 1.36 13.65 -1.92
CA GLU A 113 2.33 13.87 -2.99
C GLU A 113 3.77 13.88 -2.50
N ALA A 114 4.02 14.38 -1.28
CA ALA A 114 5.35 14.36 -0.69
C ALA A 114 5.79 12.92 -0.36
N VAL A 115 4.86 12.05 0.08
CA VAL A 115 5.14 10.63 0.28
C VAL A 115 5.44 9.94 -1.06
N ASP A 116 4.61 10.15 -2.09
CA ASP A 116 4.80 9.60 -3.44
C ASP A 116 6.16 10.02 -4.05
N ARG A 117 6.53 11.30 -3.90
CA ARG A 117 7.85 11.81 -4.33
C ARG A 117 9.01 11.43 -3.39
N ARG A 118 8.72 10.75 -2.27
CA ARG A 118 9.69 10.36 -1.22
C ARG A 118 10.40 11.54 -0.56
N GLU A 119 9.71 12.69 -0.53
CA GLU A 119 10.11 13.90 0.18
C GLU A 119 9.64 13.87 1.65
N LYS A 120 8.62 13.05 1.96
CA LYS A 120 8.17 12.75 3.32
C LYS A 120 8.20 11.24 3.56
N SER A 121 8.76 10.82 4.69
CA SER A 121 8.72 9.43 5.15
C SER A 121 7.29 9.00 5.45
N PHE A 122 6.90 7.81 4.98
CA PHE A 122 5.60 7.24 5.30
C PHE A 122 5.55 6.78 6.76
N VAL A 123 6.66 6.23 7.29
CA VAL A 123 6.80 5.89 8.71
C VAL A 123 6.54 7.10 9.60
N GLU A 124 7.25 8.21 9.35
CA GLU A 124 7.09 9.44 10.12
C GLU A 124 5.66 10.00 9.98
N LEU A 125 5.06 9.93 8.80
CA LEU A 125 3.67 10.38 8.61
C LEU A 125 2.70 9.60 9.51
N ILE A 126 2.86 8.27 9.60
CA ILE A 126 2.04 7.41 10.45
C ILE A 126 2.28 7.73 11.93
N GLU A 127 3.53 7.88 12.33
CA GLU A 127 3.92 8.20 13.71
C GLU A 127 3.41 9.59 14.16
N GLU A 128 3.68 10.64 13.38
CA GLU A 128 3.28 12.03 13.66
C GLU A 128 1.76 12.20 13.79
N ASN A 129 0.98 11.35 13.11
CA ASN A 129 -0.48 11.37 13.14
C ASN A 129 -1.10 10.44 14.19
N ASN A 130 -0.28 9.82 15.04
CA ASN A 130 -0.69 8.83 16.05
C ASN A 130 -1.52 7.70 15.44
N LEU A 131 -1.04 7.16 14.31
CA LEU A 131 -1.68 6.08 13.57
C LEU A 131 -0.88 4.79 13.66
N VAL A 132 -1.55 3.69 13.38
CA VAL A 132 -0.94 2.37 13.15
C VAL A 132 -1.59 1.71 11.94
N LEU A 133 -0.80 1.09 11.08
CA LEU A 133 -1.30 0.41 9.89
C LEU A 133 -2.07 -0.86 10.26
N ALA A 134 -3.25 -1.05 9.69
CA ALA A 134 -4.10 -2.20 9.97
C ALA A 134 -3.78 -3.37 9.02
N LEU A 135 -2.56 -3.93 9.07
CA LEU A 135 -2.14 -4.96 8.10
C LEU A 135 -2.95 -6.26 8.22
N ASP A 136 -3.55 -6.51 9.38
CA ASP A 136 -4.47 -7.61 9.68
C ASP A 136 -5.77 -7.55 8.85
N THR A 137 -6.15 -6.38 8.34
CA THR A 137 -7.33 -6.22 7.47
C THR A 137 -7.10 -6.72 6.04
N LEU A 138 -5.83 -6.89 5.63
CA LEU A 138 -5.50 -7.37 4.30
C LEU A 138 -5.54 -8.89 4.24
N VAL A 139 -6.25 -9.42 3.25
CA VAL A 139 -6.27 -10.86 2.95
C VAL A 139 -5.33 -11.14 1.78
N HIS A 140 -4.43 -12.11 1.93
CA HIS A 140 -3.57 -12.53 0.83
C HIS A 140 -4.39 -13.27 -0.23
N PHE A 141 -4.54 -12.67 -1.40
CA PHE A 141 -5.32 -13.23 -2.50
C PHE A 141 -4.48 -14.13 -3.42
N GLY A 142 -3.26 -13.72 -3.75
CA GLY A 142 -2.39 -14.45 -4.66
C GLY A 142 -1.01 -13.82 -4.81
N HIS A 143 -0.07 -14.58 -5.37
CA HIS A 143 1.30 -14.16 -5.65
C HIS A 143 1.66 -14.58 -7.08
N TRP A 144 1.90 -13.59 -7.93
CA TRP A 144 2.28 -13.80 -9.32
C TRP A 144 3.70 -13.33 -9.56
N ILE A 145 4.46 -14.15 -10.27
CA ILE A 145 5.80 -13.79 -10.74
C ILE A 145 5.69 -13.55 -12.24
N THR A 146 6.15 -12.38 -12.67
CA THR A 146 6.16 -12.00 -14.08
C THR A 146 6.96 -13.03 -14.90
N PRO A 147 6.50 -13.49 -16.08
CA PRO A 147 7.20 -14.50 -16.88
C PRO A 147 8.66 -14.14 -17.22
N ASP A 148 9.53 -15.15 -17.35
CA ASP A 148 10.98 -14.99 -17.55
C ASP A 148 11.36 -14.22 -18.83
N MET A 149 10.50 -14.25 -19.86
CA MET A 149 10.71 -13.52 -21.12
C MET A 149 10.57 -12.00 -20.98
N MET A 150 10.00 -11.50 -19.89
CA MET A 150 9.75 -10.07 -19.70
C MET A 150 11.01 -9.36 -19.18
N PRO A 151 11.35 -8.18 -19.73
CA PRO A 151 12.55 -7.45 -19.33
C PRO A 151 12.46 -6.83 -17.93
N LYS A 152 11.23 -6.52 -17.47
CA LYS A 152 10.93 -6.05 -16.12
C LYS A 152 10.08 -7.12 -15.43
N ARG A 153 10.49 -7.51 -14.23
CA ARG A 153 9.84 -8.57 -13.48
C ARG A 153 9.57 -8.15 -12.04
N PHE A 154 8.41 -8.57 -11.59
CA PHE A 154 7.88 -8.43 -10.25
C PHE A 154 7.43 -9.80 -9.78
#